data_AF-A0A7Y1U2Z1-F1
#
_entry.id   AF-A0A7Y1U2Z1-F1
#
_cell.length_a   1.000
_cell.length_b   1.000
_cell.length_c   1.000
_cell.angle_alpha   90.00
_cell.angle_beta   90.00
_cell.angle_gamma   90.00
#
_symmetry.space_group_name_H-M   'P 1'
#
loop_
_entity.id
_entity.type
_entity.pdbx_description
1 polymer ?
#
loop_
_entity_poly.entity_id
_entity_poly.type
_entity_poly.pdbx_seq_one_letter_code
_entity_poly.pdbx_strand_id
1 'polypeptide(L)' 'MTATGLKFQVGMGWFRRGRNPDTSYVEHLGGCAGFWTVMRLHPEQQAGVVIMGNSTSYDHDVVARSAIEKLVGS' A
#
# COMPACT_ATOMS: atom_id res chain seq x y z
N MET A 1 -16.40 5.25 -22.25
CA MET A 1 -15.79 5.82 -21.03
C MET A 1 -14.41 5.19 -20.88
N THR A 2 -13.34 5.88 -21.25
CA THR A 2 -11.97 5.35 -21.17
C THR A 2 -11.37 5.76 -19.83
N ALA A 3 -11.36 4.86 -18.86
CA ALA A 3 -10.68 5.10 -17.59
C ALA A 3 -9.16 5.09 -17.83
N THR A 4 -8.52 6.25 -17.71
CA THR A 4 -7.05 6.37 -17.71
C THR A 4 -6.56 6.03 -16.30
N GLY A 5 -6.69 4.76 -15.90
CA GLY A 5 -6.27 4.31 -14.58
C GLY A 5 -4.76 4.46 -14.39
N LEU A 6 -4.34 4.84 -13.18
CA LEU A 6 -2.92 4.80 -12.76
C LEU A 6 -2.33 3.45 -13.16
N LYS A 7 -1.14 3.46 -13.78
CA LYS A 7 -0.46 2.24 -14.23
C LYS A 7 0.00 1.45 -13.00
N PHE A 8 -0.85 0.58 -12.48
CA PHE A 8 -0.47 -0.42 -11.49
C PHE A 8 0.31 -1.53 -12.19
N GLN A 9 1.45 -1.92 -11.62
CA GLN A 9 2.14 -3.15 -12.02
C GLN A 9 1.60 -4.29 -11.17
N VAL A 10 0.72 -5.11 -11.73
CA VAL A 10 0.02 -6.18 -11.02
C VAL A 10 0.73 -7.52 -11.24
N GLY A 11 0.81 -8.34 -10.18
CA GLY A 11 1.32 -9.71 -10.20
C GLY A 11 0.36 -10.68 -9.51
N MET A 12 0.88 -11.60 -8.71
CA MET A 12 0.15 -12.67 -8.01
C MET A 12 -0.78 -12.16 -6.89
N GLY A 13 -1.75 -11.32 -7.23
CA GLY A 13 -2.65 -10.67 -6.25
C GLY A 13 -2.06 -9.43 -5.57
N TRP A 14 -0.87 -8.97 -5.98
CA TRP A 14 -0.21 -7.78 -5.44
C TRP A 14 0.04 -6.77 -6.54
N PHE A 15 0.26 -5.51 -6.18
CA PHE A 15 0.63 -4.49 -7.14
C PHE A 15 1.66 -3.48 -6.61
N ARG A 16 2.34 -2.80 -7.55
CA ARG A 16 3.10 -1.57 -7.29
C ARG A 16 2.38 -0.37 -7.88
N ARG A 17 2.43 0.78 -7.20
CA ARG A 17 1.88 2.04 -7.70
C ARG A 17 2.88 2.74 -8.63
N GLY A 18 2.42 3.17 -9.79
CA GLY A 18 3.20 4.00 -10.71
C GLY A 18 4.10 3.22 -11.66
N ARG A 19 4.72 3.97 -12.58
CA ARG A 19 5.63 3.42 -13.61
C ARG A 19 7.08 3.32 -13.13
N ASN A 20 7.38 3.85 -11.93
CA ASN A 20 8.71 3.87 -11.39
C ASN A 20 9.03 2.50 -10.73
N PRO A 21 9.98 1.71 -11.27
CA PRO A 21 10.43 0.48 -10.63
C PRO A 21 10.98 0.71 -9.22
N ASP A 22 11.35 1.95 -8.86
CA ASP A 22 11.86 2.32 -7.53
C ASP A 22 10.77 2.48 -6.46
N THR A 23 9.53 2.08 -6.74
CA THR A 23 8.52 1.98 -5.69
C THR A 23 8.92 0.81 -4.79
N SER A 24 9.49 1.13 -3.63
CA SER A 24 10.17 0.18 -2.72
C SER A 24 9.26 -0.84 -2.04
N TYR A 25 7.97 -0.89 -2.40
CA TYR A 25 7.01 -1.79 -1.82
C TYR A 25 6.01 -2.37 -2.81
N VAL A 26 5.48 -3.55 -2.47
CA VAL A 26 4.29 -4.15 -3.10
C VAL A 26 3.13 -4.10 -2.12
N GLU A 27 1.92 -3.93 -2.63
CA GLU A 27 0.74 -3.84 -1.76
C GLU A 27 -0.49 -4.58 -2.31
N HIS A 28 -1.40 -4.86 -1.37
CA HIS A 28 -2.72 -5.40 -1.62
C HIS A 28 -3.73 -4.60 -0.79
N LEU A 29 -4.80 -4.17 -1.43
CA LEU A 29 -5.89 -3.43 -0.81
C LEU A 29 -7.08 -4.36 -0.61
N GLY A 30 -7.65 -4.36 0.58
CA GLY A 30 -8.88 -5.07 0.91
C GLY A 30 -9.92 -4.07 1.38
N GLY A 31 -11.15 -4.20 0.91
CA GLY A 31 -12.27 -3.39 1.37
C GLY A 31 -13.53 -4.21 1.49
N CYS A 32 -14.30 -4.00 2.56
CA CYS A 32 -15.62 -4.59 2.73
C CYS A 32 -16.41 -3.81 3.79
N ALA A 33 -17.70 -3.53 3.53
CA ALA A 33 -18.68 -3.06 4.52
C ALA A 33 -18.17 -2.07 5.60
N GLY A 34 -17.57 -0.94 5.20
CA GLY A 34 -17.07 0.08 6.13
C GLY A 34 -15.61 -0.10 6.56
N PHE A 35 -14.97 -1.20 6.18
CA PHE A 35 -13.57 -1.49 6.48
C PHE A 35 -12.66 -1.27 5.27
N TRP A 36 -11.44 -0.83 5.57
CA TRP A 36 -10.35 -0.68 4.61
C TRP A 36 -9.06 -1.24 5.20
N THR A 37 -8.51 -2.24 4.52
CA THR A 37 -7.29 -2.95 4.88
C THR A 37 -6.22 -2.70 3.83
N VAL A 38 -5.01 -2.44 4.29
CA VAL A 38 -3.82 -2.31 3.45
C VAL A 38 -2.76 -3.26 3.95
N MET A 39 -2.24 -4.10 3.07
CA MET A 39 -1.05 -4.92 3.33
C MET A 39 0.05 -4.42 2.42
N ARG A 40 1.20 -4.08 2.99
CA ARG A 40 2.35 -3.54 2.25
C ARG A 40 3.64 -4.24 2.69
N LEU A 41 4.41 -4.71 1.73
CA LEU A 41 5.70 -5.34 1.97
C LEU A 41 6.80 -4.43 1.41
N HIS A 42 7.80 -4.15 2.22
CA HIS A 42 8.97 -3.32 1.93
C HIS A 42 10.23 -4.21 1.89
N PRO A 43 10.59 -4.83 0.75
CA PRO A 43 11.65 -5.82 0.70
C PRO A 43 13.03 -5.25 1.08
N GLU A 44 13.32 -4.02 0.66
CA GLU A 44 14.60 -3.35 0.95
C GLU A 44 14.77 -3.08 2.45
N GLN A 45 13.70 -2.73 3.14
CA GLN A 45 13.69 -2.46 4.57
C GLN A 45 13.45 -3.73 5.41
N GLN A 46 13.30 -4.90 4.75
CA GLN A 46 12.93 -6.18 5.39
C GLN A 46 11.71 -6.07 6.33
N ALA A 47 10.74 -5.24 5.96
CA ALA A 47 9.62 -4.88 6.81
C ALA A 47 8.27 -5.08 6.12
N GLY A 48 7.24 -5.34 6.94
CA GLY A 48 5.85 -5.41 6.50
C GLY A 48 4.97 -4.48 7.33
N VAL A 49 4.02 -3.82 6.67
CA VAL A 49 3.02 -2.96 7.32
C VAL A 49 1.64 -3.48 6.99
N VAL A 50 0.82 -3.66 8.03
CA VAL A 50 -0.61 -4.01 7.90
C VAL A 50 -1.42 -2.93 8.59
N ILE A 51 -2.38 -2.37 7.86
CA ILE A 51 -3.32 -1.36 8.36
C ILE A 51 -4.72 -1.94 8.26
N MET A 52 -5.50 -1.83 9.34
CA MET A 52 -6.92 -2.16 9.35
C MET A 52 -7.68 -0.95 9.88
N GLY A 53 -8.51 -0.36 9.02
CA GLY A 53 -9.39 0.76 9.37
C GLY A 53 -10.86 0.34 9.36
N ASN A 54 -11.63 0.83 10.32
CA ASN A 54 -13.10 0.74 10.37
C ASN A 54 -13.78 1.96 9.69
N SER A 55 -13.04 2.62 8.80
CA SER A 55 -13.51 3.68 7.91
C SER A 55 -12.98 3.37 6.52
N THR A 56 -13.75 3.68 5.49
CA THR A 56 -13.30 3.60 4.09
C THR A 56 -12.66 4.90 3.59
N SER A 57 -12.63 5.94 4.43
CA SER A 57 -12.07 7.25 4.08
C SER A 57 -11.02 7.67 5.10
N TYR A 58 -9.75 7.52 4.71
CA TYR A 58 -8.57 8.08 5.36
C TYR A 58 -7.37 7.95 4.42
N ASP A 59 -6.31 8.72 4.68
CA ASP A 59 -5.06 8.61 3.94
C ASP A 59 -4.20 7.45 4.48
N HIS A 60 -4.43 6.24 3.96
CA HIS A 60 -3.66 5.07 4.36
C HIS A 60 -2.20 5.14 3.92
N ASP A 61 -1.85 5.95 2.92
CA ASP A 61 -0.48 6.10 2.45
C ASP A 61 0.37 6.85 3.48
N VAL A 62 -0.18 7.92 4.07
CA VAL A 62 0.45 8.64 5.19
C VAL A 62 0.64 7.71 6.40
N VAL A 63 -0.35 6.88 6.71
CA VAL A 63 -0.24 5.91 7.82
C VAL A 63 0.87 4.89 7.55
N ALA A 64 0.91 4.30 6.36
CA ALA A 64 1.92 3.32 5.98
C ALA A 64 3.34 3.91 5.99
N ARG A 65 3.50 5.13 5.45
CA ARG A 65 4.78 5.85 5.46
C ARG A 65 5.25 6.14 6.88
N SER A 66 4.36 6.60 7.74
CA SER A 66 4.71 6.90 9.13
C SER A 66 5.13 5.63 9.90
N ALA A 67 4.52 4.49 9.58
CA ALA A 67 4.90 3.21 10.18
C ALA A 67 6.30 2.76 9.74
N ILE A 68 6.64 2.84 8.44
CA ILE A 68 7.97 2.43 7.97
C ILE A 68 9.07 3.38 8.45
N GLU A 69 8.80 4.70 8.49
CA GLU A 69 9.73 5.70 9.04
C GLU A 69 10.08 5.40 10.51
N LYS A 70 9.08 4.99 11.32
CA LYS A 70 9.30 4.59 12.72
C LYS A 70 10.07 3.28 12.88
N LEU A 71 9.92 2.33 11.95
CA LEU A 71 10.58 1.03 12.02
C LEU A 71 12.05 1.06 11.56
N VAL A 72 12.37 1.95 10.61
CA VAL A 72 13.71 2.03 10.01
C VAL A 72 14.54 3.17 10.63
N GLY A 73 13.90 4.16 11.24
CA GLY A 73 14.56 5.28 11.92
C GLY A 73 14.94 5.02 13.39
N SER A 74 14.77 3.79 13.89
CA SER A 74 15.10 3.32 15.25
C SER A 74 16.29 2.38 15.25
#